data_AF-A0A4Y8SG89-F1
#
_entry.id   AF-A0A4Y8SG89-F1
#
_cell.length_a   1.000
_cell.length_b   1.000
_cell.length_c   1.000
_cell.angle_alpha   90.00
_cell.angle_beta   90.00
_cell.angle_gamma   90.00
#
_symmetry.space_group_name_H-M   'P 1'
#
loop_
_entity.id
_entity.type
_entity.pdbx_description
1 polymer ?
#
loop_
_entity_poly.entity_id
_entity_poly.type
_entity_poly.pdbx_seq_one_letter_code
_entity_poly.pdbx_strand_id
1 'polypeptide(L)'
;MANAKLNGTLVLVQPDLENDTGTKKGEIGILTYARSEKENYVSFPDGGEAYYPAGQLMMLKDKQEIFNDLTQNGSSMPLDDFKAMYKIMLLQDRETSQALYSALAIANDHPGLQERVLESINPAQKQELAKTYSR
;
A
#
# COMPACT_ATOMS: atom_id res chain seq x y z
N MET A 1 -4.31 10.02 15.48
CA MET A 1 -3.66 10.26 14.18
C MET A 1 -2.30 9.60 14.25
N ALA A 2 -2.21 8.38 13.71
CA ALA A 2 -1.11 7.47 14.00
C ALA A 2 0.13 7.85 13.17
N ASN A 3 1.22 8.21 13.86
CA ASN A 3 2.59 8.21 13.33
C ASN A 3 3.04 6.76 13.07
N ALA A 4 2.30 6.00 12.27
CA ALA A 4 2.67 4.64 11.93
C ALA A 4 4.01 4.70 11.18
N LYS A 5 5.03 4.01 11.69
CA LYS A 5 6.30 3.83 10.99
C LYS A 5 6.00 3.14 9.66
N LEU A 6 5.89 3.92 8.59
CA LEU A 6 5.77 3.44 7.21
C LEU A 6 7.02 2.67 6.77
N ASN A 7 8.17 2.91 7.42
CA ASN A 7 9.39 2.18 7.13
C ASN A 7 9.25 0.72 7.57
N GLY A 8 9.51 -0.21 6.64
CA GLY A 8 9.30 -1.64 6.80
C GLY A 8 7.95 -2.13 6.29
N THR A 9 7.07 -1.23 5.84
CA THR A 9 5.77 -1.60 5.26
C THR A 9 5.95 -2.14 3.85
N LEU A 10 5.20 -3.20 3.52
CA LEU A 10 5.10 -3.70 2.14
C LEU A 10 4.21 -2.76 1.32
N VAL A 11 4.69 -2.38 0.15
CA VAL A 11 4.00 -1.47 -0.77
C VAL A 11 3.98 -2.05 -2.17
N LEU A 12 2.87 -1.85 -2.88
CA LEU A 12 2.70 -2.14 -4.30
C LEU A 12 2.94 -0.85 -5.09
N VAL A 13 3.83 -0.90 -6.09
CA VAL A 13 3.98 0.21 -7.04
C VAL A 13 2.79 0.18 -8.00
N GLN A 14 2.08 1.30 -8.13
CA GLN A 14 0.90 1.40 -9.00
C GLN A 14 1.18 0.84 -10.41
N PRO A 15 0.34 -0.09 -10.92
CA PRO A 15 0.56 -0.69 -12.24
C PRO A 15 0.41 0.29 -13.41
N ASP A 16 -0.52 1.25 -13.30
CA ASP A 16 -0.95 2.12 -14.40
C ASP A 16 -0.19 3.47 -14.46
N LEU A 17 1.08 3.44 -14.08
CA LEU A 17 1.89 4.65 -13.98
C LEU A 17 2.29 5.16 -15.37
N GLU A 18 1.55 6.12 -15.92
CA GLU A 18 1.80 6.68 -17.26
C GLU A 18 3.20 7.31 -17.41
N ASN A 19 3.83 7.76 -16.30
CA ASN A 19 5.09 8.49 -16.32
C ASN A 19 6.32 7.72 -15.81
N ASP A 20 6.20 6.43 -15.47
CA ASP A 20 7.39 5.70 -15.00
C ASP A 20 8.16 5.07 -16.17
N THR A 21 9.42 5.48 -16.27
CA THR A 21 10.47 4.91 -17.13
C THR A 21 11.11 3.67 -16.48
N GLY A 22 10.74 3.35 -15.23
CA GLY A 22 11.21 2.22 -14.44
C GLY A 22 10.44 0.92 -14.66
N THR A 23 11.20 -0.18 -14.72
CA THR A 23 10.83 -1.59 -14.92
C THR A 23 10.01 -2.24 -13.78
N LYS A 24 9.44 -1.46 -12.84
CA LYS A 24 8.97 -1.94 -11.54
C LYS A 24 7.47 -1.76 -11.25
N LYS A 25 6.68 -1.44 -12.29
CA LYS A 25 5.22 -1.32 -12.19
C LYS A 25 4.59 -2.64 -11.77
N GLY A 26 3.67 -2.59 -10.80
CA GLY A 26 3.02 -3.78 -10.26
C GLY A 26 3.94 -4.66 -9.40
N GLU A 27 5.18 -4.26 -9.15
CA GLU A 27 6.05 -4.96 -8.21
C GLU A 27 5.74 -4.56 -6.76
N ILE A 28 5.93 -5.52 -5.86
CA ILE A 28 5.78 -5.34 -4.42
C ILE A 28 7.17 -5.22 -3.81
N GLY A 29 7.39 -4.14 -3.07
CA GLY A 29 8.65 -3.86 -2.37
C GLY A 29 8.42 -3.52 -0.90
N ILE A 30 9.53 -3.26 -0.21
CA ILE A 30 9.52 -2.78 1.18
C ILE A 30 9.87 -1.30 1.16
N LEU A 31 9.01 -0.48 1.75
CA LEU A 31 9.26 0.93 1.96
C LEU A 31 10.39 1.10 2.99
N THR A 32 11.60 1.44 2.54
CA THR A 32 12.77 1.61 3.40
C THR A 32 12.77 2.98 4.07
N TYR A 33 12.33 4.00 3.34
CA TYR A 33 12.28 5.37 3.84
C TYR A 33 11.13 6.19 3.23
N ALA A 34 10.13 6.50 4.06
CA ALA A 34 9.08 7.44 3.73
C ALA A 34 9.52 8.89 4.04
N ARG A 35 9.85 9.68 3.01
CA ARG A 35 10.42 11.03 3.18
C ARG A 35 9.38 12.14 2.97
N SER A 36 8.61 12.09 1.88
CA SER A 36 7.65 13.15 1.52
C SER A 36 6.68 12.70 0.42
N GLU A 37 5.69 13.52 0.09
CA GLU A 37 4.77 13.27 -1.03
C GLU A 37 5.44 12.97 -2.38
N LYS A 38 6.67 13.47 -2.61
CA LYS A 38 7.34 13.37 -3.91
C LYS A 38 8.40 12.27 -3.99
N GLU A 39 8.88 11.80 -2.84
CA GLU A 39 10.09 10.99 -2.79
C GLU A 39 9.99 10.05 -1.59
N ASN A 40 9.92 8.75 -1.87
CA ASN A 40 9.86 7.67 -0.89
C ASN A 40 10.59 6.47 -1.45
N TYR A 41 11.48 5.87 -0.67
CA TYR A 41 12.41 4.86 -1.14
C TYR A 41 11.87 3.46 -0.89
N VAL A 42 11.92 2.61 -1.91
CA VAL A 42 11.40 1.24 -1.89
C VAL A 42 12.50 0.30 -2.36
N SER A 43 12.78 -0.73 -1.55
CA SER A 43 13.70 -1.82 -1.88
C SER A 43 12.92 -3.01 -2.42
N PHE A 44 13.41 -3.62 -3.50
CA PHE A 44 12.77 -4.75 -4.16
C PHE A 44 13.50 -6.08 -3.89
N PRO A 45 12.80 -7.23 -4.00
CA PRO A 45 13.38 -8.55 -3.73
C PRO A 45 14.51 -8.97 -4.68
N ASP A 46 14.53 -8.47 -5.92
CA ASP A 46 15.56 -8.77 -6.93
C ASP A 46 16.85 -7.96 -6.74
N GLY A 47 16.87 -7.09 -5.73
CA GLY A 47 17.95 -6.17 -5.46
C GLY A 47 17.76 -4.85 -6.19
N GLY A 48 18.07 -3.76 -5.50
CA GLY A 48 17.87 -2.40 -5.99
C GLY A 48 16.88 -1.61 -5.15
N GLU A 49 17.07 -0.30 -5.16
CA GLU A 49 16.21 0.67 -4.51
C GLU A 49 15.80 1.72 -5.54
N ALA A 50 14.53 2.10 -5.54
CA ALA A 50 14.02 3.19 -6.35
C ALA A 50 13.14 4.10 -5.48
N TYR A 51 12.96 5.34 -5.92
CA TYR A 51 12.10 6.29 -5.22
C TYR A 51 10.83 6.59 -6.01
N TYR A 52 9.73 6.76 -5.29
CA TYR A 52 8.41 7.04 -5.85
C TYR A 52 7.68 8.14 -5.06
N PRO A 53 6.85 8.95 -5.73
CA PRO A 53 5.83 9.77 -5.07
C PRO A 53 4.88 8.92 -4.22
N ALA A 54 4.35 9.50 -3.14
CA ALA A 54 3.48 8.81 -2.20
C ALA A 54 2.21 8.25 -2.87
N GLY A 55 1.61 9.04 -3.77
CA GLY A 55 0.42 8.63 -4.52
C GLY A 55 0.63 7.42 -5.45
N GLN A 56 1.89 7.03 -5.71
CA GLN A 56 2.25 5.89 -6.56
C GLN A 56 2.53 4.61 -5.77
N LEU A 57 2.59 4.70 -4.45
CA LEU A 57 2.87 3.59 -3.56
C LEU A 57 1.60 3.23 -2.81
N MET A 58 1.10 2.02 -3.07
CA MET A 58 -0.14 1.52 -2.51
C MET A 58 0.17 0.55 -1.36
N MET A 59 -0.55 0.68 -0.25
CA MET A 59 -0.58 -0.27 0.85
C MET A 59 -2.00 -0.82 1.02
N LEU A 60 -2.12 -1.93 1.74
CA LEU A 60 -3.43 -2.43 2.14
C LEU A 60 -4.09 -1.44 3.09
N LYS A 61 -5.37 -1.15 2.86
CA LYS A 61 -6.20 -0.48 3.86
C LYS A 61 -6.30 -1.31 5.13
N ASP A 62 -6.69 -0.62 6.20
CA ASP A 62 -7.01 -1.29 7.46
C ASP A 62 -8.04 -2.40 7.27
N LYS A 63 -7.79 -3.54 7.93
CA LYS A 63 -8.64 -4.72 7.86
C LYS A 63 -10.10 -4.40 8.19
N GLN A 64 -10.35 -3.53 9.16
CA GLN A 64 -11.69 -3.15 9.58
C GLN A 64 -12.42 -2.39 8.47
N GLU A 65 -11.72 -1.56 7.70
CA GLU A 65 -12.29 -0.87 6.54
C GLU A 65 -12.73 -1.86 5.46
N ILE A 66 -11.87 -2.84 5.15
CA ILE A 66 -12.17 -3.88 4.17
C ILE A 66 -13.35 -4.76 4.64
N PHE A 67 -13.38 -5.13 5.92
CA PHE A 67 -14.49 -5.88 6.51
C PHE A 67 -15.80 -5.10 6.47
N ASN A 68 -15.76 -3.79 6.76
CA ASN A 68 -16.94 -2.93 6.68
C ASN A 68 -17.46 -2.85 5.24
N ASP A 69 -16.58 -2.69 4.25
CA ASP A 69 -16.97 -2.65 2.84
C ASP A 69 -17.57 -3.99 2.37
N LEU A 70 -16.97 -5.12 2.77
CA LEU A 70 -17.53 -6.45 2.51
C LEU A 70 -18.93 -6.63 3.12
N THR A 71 -19.15 -6.13 4.34
CA THR A 71 -20.44 -6.26 5.03
C THR A 71 -21.51 -5.37 4.41
N GLN A 72 -21.15 -4.17 3.96
CA GLN A 72 -22.09 -3.19 3.41
C GLN A 72 -22.40 -3.43 1.93
N ASN A 73 -21.38 -3.77 1.14
CA ASN A 73 -21.44 -3.80 -0.32
C ASN A 73 -21.20 -5.20 -0.92
N GLY A 74 -20.91 -6.22 -0.10
CA GLY A 74 -20.59 -7.55 -0.60
C GLY A 74 -21.70 -8.21 -1.43
N SER A 75 -22.97 -7.94 -1.10
CA SER A 75 -24.12 -8.51 -1.83
C SER A 75 -24.32 -7.96 -3.24
N SER A 76 -23.77 -6.79 -3.56
CA SER A 76 -23.83 -6.17 -4.89
C SER A 76 -22.53 -6.33 -5.69
N MET A 77 -21.52 -6.98 -5.09
CA MET A 77 -20.21 -7.20 -5.68
C MET A 77 -20.19 -8.44 -6.59
N PRO A 78 -19.39 -8.45 -7.65
CA PRO A 78 -19.08 -9.69 -8.36
C PRO A 78 -18.55 -10.75 -7.40
N LEU A 79 -18.96 -12.01 -7.59
CA LEU A 79 -18.60 -13.08 -6.68
C LEU A 79 -17.08 -13.28 -6.54
N ASP A 80 -16.34 -13.10 -7.64
CA ASP A 80 -14.89 -13.25 -7.65
C ASP A 80 -14.21 -12.13 -6.87
N ASP A 81 -14.70 -10.91 -7.03
CA ASP A 81 -14.26 -9.73 -6.27
C ASP A 81 -14.50 -9.90 -4.77
N PHE A 82 -15.69 -10.38 -4.39
CA PHE A 82 -16.02 -10.68 -3.00
C PHE A 82 -15.06 -11.71 -2.40
N LYS A 83 -14.80 -12.82 -3.12
CA LYS A 83 -13.88 -13.86 -2.67
C LYS A 83 -12.46 -13.34 -2.51
N ALA A 84 -11.99 -12.51 -3.44
CA ALA A 84 -10.66 -11.91 -3.39
C ALA A 84 -10.52 -10.96 -2.19
N MET A 85 -11.47 -10.05 -1.98
CA MET A 85 -11.50 -9.17 -0.81
C MET A 85 -11.55 -9.95 0.52
N TYR A 86 -12.40 -10.98 0.60
CA TYR A 86 -12.46 -11.83 1.79
C TYR A 86 -11.14 -12.56 2.05
N LYS A 87 -10.48 -13.05 1.00
CA LYS A 87 -9.15 -13.68 1.11
C LYS A 87 -8.08 -12.70 1.57
N ILE A 88 -8.08 -11.46 1.05
CA ILE A 88 -7.18 -10.38 1.51
C ILE A 88 -7.37 -10.14 3.01
N MET A 89 -8.61 -10.01 3.47
CA MET A 89 -8.92 -9.81 4.89
C MET A 89 -8.38 -10.96 5.77
N LEU A 90 -8.59 -12.22 5.35
CA LEU A 90 -8.06 -13.39 6.08
C LEU A 90 -6.53 -13.45 6.09
N LEU A 91 -5.86 -12.91 5.07
CA LEU A 91 -4.40 -12.84 5.02
C LEU A 91 -3.87 -11.74 5.94
N GLN A 92 -4.58 -10.61 6.07
CA GLN A 92 -4.22 -9.56 7.02
C GLN A 92 -4.28 -10.04 8.47
N ASP A 93 -5.26 -10.88 8.82
CA ASP A 93 -5.36 -11.51 10.15
C ASP A 93 -4.13 -12.33 10.56
N ARG A 94 -3.31 -12.76 9.60
CA ARG A 94 -2.11 -13.55 9.88
C ARG A 94 -0.93 -12.67 10.29
N GLU A 95 -0.94 -11.38 9.96
CA GLU A 95 0.08 -10.37 10.31
C GLU A 95 1.53 -10.75 9.95
N THR A 96 1.74 -11.71 9.03
CA THR A 96 3.07 -12.11 8.55
C THR A 96 3.40 -11.42 7.23
N SER A 97 4.67 -11.08 7.01
CA SER A 97 5.12 -10.44 5.77
C SER A 97 4.74 -11.26 4.52
N GLN A 98 4.79 -12.59 4.58
CA GLN A 98 4.39 -13.45 3.46
C GLN A 98 2.88 -13.38 3.18
N ALA A 99 2.04 -13.30 4.22
CA ALA A 99 0.60 -13.17 4.05
C ALA A 99 0.22 -11.79 3.50
N LEU A 100 0.86 -10.72 4.00
CA LEU A 100 0.67 -9.37 3.51
C LEU A 100 1.13 -9.21 2.05
N TYR A 101 2.27 -9.80 1.69
CA TYR A 101 2.72 -9.88 0.30
C TYR A 101 1.67 -10.56 -0.59
N SER A 102 1.16 -11.71 -0.15
CA SER A 102 0.13 -12.45 -0.90
C SER A 102 -1.16 -11.65 -1.04
N ALA A 103 -1.54 -10.87 -0.03
CA ALA A 103 -2.70 -9.99 -0.07
C ALA A 103 -2.52 -8.85 -1.09
N LEU A 104 -1.36 -8.21 -1.10
CA LEU A 104 -1.03 -7.19 -2.11
C LEU A 104 -1.01 -7.76 -3.53
N ALA A 105 -0.46 -8.97 -3.71
CA ALA A 105 -0.45 -9.63 -5.02
C ALA A 105 -1.88 -9.92 -5.53
N ILE A 106 -2.78 -10.38 -4.65
CA ILE A 106 -4.20 -10.56 -5.01
C ILE A 106 -4.84 -9.24 -5.42
N ALA A 107 -4.58 -8.15 -4.70
CA ALA A 107 -5.10 -6.83 -5.04
C ALA A 107 -4.56 -6.32 -6.39
N ASN A 108 -3.30 -6.60 -6.70
CA ASN A 108 -2.69 -6.29 -7.99
C ASN A 108 -3.38 -7.04 -9.15
N ASP A 109 -3.68 -8.33 -8.95
CA ASP A 109 -4.34 -9.18 -9.95
C ASP A 109 -5.83 -8.85 -10.16
N HIS A 110 -6.44 -8.03 -9.29
CA HIS A 110 -7.86 -7.63 -9.35
C HIS A 110 -8.01 -6.11 -9.40
N PRO A 111 -7.82 -5.47 -10.57
CA PRO A 111 -7.88 -4.01 -10.72
C PRO A 111 -9.18 -3.37 -10.18
N GLY A 112 -10.33 -4.03 -10.36
CA GLY A 112 -11.63 -3.56 -9.87
C GLY A 112 -11.77 -3.49 -8.35
N LEU A 113 -10.83 -4.10 -7.61
CA LEU A 113 -10.81 -4.09 -6.15
C LEU A 113 -9.82 -3.11 -5.55
N GLN A 114 -8.89 -2.58 -6.35
CA GLN A 114 -7.77 -1.79 -5.82
C GLN A 114 -8.26 -0.60 -5.00
N GLU A 115 -9.25 0.15 -5.49
CA GLU A 115 -9.82 1.29 -4.75
C GLU A 115 -10.49 0.90 -3.43
N ARG A 116 -10.91 -0.36 -3.29
CA ARG A 116 -11.58 -0.89 -2.10
C ARG A 116 -10.60 -1.37 -1.06
N VAL A 117 -9.51 -2.02 -1.48
CA VAL A 117 -8.57 -2.70 -0.58
C VAL A 117 -7.21 -2.01 -0.44
N LEU A 118 -6.89 -1.07 -1.32
CA LEU A 118 -5.62 -0.33 -1.30
C LEU A 118 -5.83 1.15 -1.01
N GLU A 119 -4.83 1.75 -0.39
CA GLU A 119 -4.69 3.19 -0.21
C GLU A 119 -3.25 3.63 -0.46
N SER A 120 -3.07 4.89 -0.88
CA SER A 120 -1.73 5.44 -1.04
C SER A 120 -1.07 5.64 0.33
N ILE A 121 0.25 5.50 0.39
CA ILE A 121 0.98 5.85 1.61
C ILE A 121 0.81 7.34 1.93
N ASN A 122 0.86 7.70 3.22
CA ASN A 122 0.81 9.08 3.68
C ASN A 122 2.05 9.39 4.53
N PRO A 123 3.17 9.83 3.93
CA PRO A 123 4.36 10.20 4.68
C PRO A 123 4.06 11.44 5.51
N ALA A 124 3.79 11.26 6.81
CA ALA A 124 3.63 12.36 7.75
C ALA A 124 4.79 13.35 7.59
N GLN A 125 4.48 14.61 7.25
CA GLN A 125 5.47 15.64 6.98
C GLN A 125 6.35 15.82 8.23
N LYS A 126 7.60 15.34 8.19
CA LYS A 126 8.61 15.64 9.24
C LYS A 126 8.93 17.13 9.37
N GLN A 127 8.38 17.98 8.51
CA GLN A 127 8.59 19.42 8.54
C GLN A 127 7.61 20.09 9.49
N GLU A 128 7.87 20.11 10.81
CA GLU A 128 7.51 21.25 11.69
C GLU A 128 8.27 21.25 13.03
N LEU A 129 8.87 20.14 13.48
CA LEU A 129 9.53 20.13 14.80
C LEU A 129 10.95 20.73 14.85
N ALA A 130 11.56 21.04 13.70
CA ALA A 130 12.92 21.59 13.65
C ALA A 130 13.00 23.13 13.60
N LYS A 131 11.87 23.84 13.40
CA LYS A 131 11.87 25.32 13.31
C LYS A 131 11.53 26.04 14.62
N THR A 132 11.11 25.32 15.66
CA THR A 132 10.67 25.93 16.93
C THR A 132 11.80 26.08 17.97
N TYR A 133 12.99 25.51 17.74
CA TYR A 133 14.13 25.60 18.68
C TYR A 133 15.25 26.54 18.26
N SER A 134 14.98 27.47 17.34
CA SER A 134 15.93 28.54 16.98
C SER A 134 15.28 29.90 17.17
N ARG A 135 15.00 30.25 18.43
CA ARG A 135 14.91 31.64 18.90
C ARG A 135 15.46 31.74 20.31
#